data_AF-A0A1G4GRT6-F1
#
_entry.id   AF-A0A1G4GRT6-F1
#
_cell.length_a   1.000
_cell.length_b   1.000
_cell.length_c   1.000
_cell.angle_alpha   90.00
_cell.angle_beta   90.00
_cell.angle_gamma   90.00
#
_symmetry.space_group_name_H-M   'P 1'
#
loop_
_entity.id
_entity.type
_entity.pdbx_description
1 polymer ?
#
loop_
_entity_poly.entity_id
_entity_poly.type
_entity_poly.pdbx_seq_one_letter_code
_entity_poly.pdbx_strand_id
1 'polypeptide(L)'
;MNNSCKCLYRQVIRSCNKTFNADVEAKVSVLNGVKNMIREQLTTKEEKDIKQQLIEANDFIKNNIIQAVYNNNTGNYKVELKEEQVKKGSITLGTKFENNKFPF
;
A
#
# COMPACT_ATOMS: atom_id res chain seq x y z
N MET A 1 18.21 12.68 -9.33
CA MET A 1 17.74 11.31 -8.98
C MET A 1 18.21 10.34 -10.04
N ASN A 2 19.05 9.38 -9.65
CA ASN A 2 19.71 8.42 -10.54
C ASN A 2 18.69 7.48 -11.24
N ASN A 3 19.10 6.83 -12.34
CA ASN A 3 18.19 6.00 -13.16
C ASN A 3 17.60 4.80 -12.40
N SER A 4 18.34 4.25 -11.43
CA SER A 4 17.88 3.13 -10.60
C SER A 4 16.76 3.52 -9.63
N CYS A 5 16.89 4.63 -8.89
CA CYS A 5 15.81 5.11 -8.00
C CYS A 5 14.54 5.50 -8.78
N LYS A 6 14.69 6.04 -9.99
CA LYS A 6 13.55 6.30 -10.89
C LYS A 6 12.82 5.01 -11.26
N CYS A 7 13.56 3.93 -11.53
CA CYS A 7 12.98 2.62 -11.83
C CYS A 7 12.19 2.08 -10.62
N LEU A 8 12.78 2.12 -9.43
CA LEU A 8 12.13 1.66 -8.19
C LEU A 8 10.88 2.48 -7.86
N TYR A 9 10.95 3.80 -8.00
CA TYR A 9 9.77 4.66 -7.79
C TYR A 9 8.64 4.35 -8.79
N ARG A 10 8.96 4.01 -10.05
CA ARG A 10 7.96 3.54 -11.01
C ARG A 10 7.35 2.19 -10.61
N GLN A 11 8.10 1.32 -9.94
CA GLN A 11 7.54 0.08 -9.39
C GLN A 11 6.54 0.38 -8.27
N VAL A 12 6.87 1.30 -7.35
CA VAL A 12 5.95 1.78 -6.32
C VAL A 12 4.64 2.30 -6.95
N ILE A 13 4.73 3.14 -7.99
CA ILE A 13 3.53 3.65 -8.70
C ILE A 13 2.69 2.50 -9.26
N ARG A 14 3.33 1.51 -9.92
CA ARG A 14 2.63 0.35 -10.47
C ARG A 14 1.94 -0.46 -9.37
N SER A 15 2.60 -0.66 -8.24
CA SER A 15 2.03 -1.36 -7.08
C SER A 15 0.86 -0.59 -6.48
N CYS A 16 0.95 0.73 -6.33
CA CYS A 16 -0.16 1.57 -5.89
C CYS A 16 -1.37 1.46 -6.85
N ASN A 17 -1.15 1.57 -8.16
CA ASN A 17 -2.23 1.45 -9.14
C ASN A 17 -2.95 0.09 -9.06
N LYS A 18 -2.19 -1.00 -8.87
CA LYS A 18 -2.76 -2.34 -8.68
C LYS A 18 -3.44 -2.52 -7.32
N THR A 19 -3.08 -1.73 -6.31
CA THR A 19 -3.54 -1.94 -4.91
C THR A 19 -4.73 -1.10 -4.55
N PHE A 20 -4.76 0.15 -5.00
CA PHE A 20 -5.83 1.08 -4.66
C PHE A 20 -6.89 1.16 -5.75
N ASN A 21 -6.64 0.60 -6.94
CA ASN A 21 -7.58 0.57 -8.06
C ASN A 21 -8.25 1.95 -8.30
N ALA A 22 -9.55 2.07 -8.01
CA ALA A 22 -10.35 3.29 -8.17
C ALA A 22 -10.30 4.24 -6.96
N ASP A 23 -9.68 3.86 -5.85
CA ASP A 23 -9.44 4.70 -4.69
C ASP A 23 -8.28 5.66 -4.97
N VAL A 24 -8.65 6.78 -5.61
CA VAL A 24 -7.71 7.82 -6.03
C VAL A 24 -7.11 8.53 -4.81
N GLU A 25 -7.89 8.74 -3.76
CA GLU A 25 -7.44 9.49 -2.58
C GLU A 25 -6.35 8.74 -1.82
N ALA A 26 -6.57 7.45 -1.51
CA ALA A 26 -5.57 6.62 -0.85
C ALA A 26 -4.29 6.51 -1.70
N LYS A 27 -4.45 6.34 -3.03
CA LYS A 27 -3.32 6.31 -3.97
C LYS A 27 -2.51 7.60 -3.93
N VAL A 28 -3.17 8.75 -4.01
CA VAL A 28 -2.49 10.07 -4.02
C VAL A 28 -1.79 10.31 -2.70
N SER A 29 -2.43 9.98 -1.57
CA SER A 29 -1.85 10.11 -0.24
C SER A 29 -0.54 9.32 -0.11
N VAL A 30 -0.54 8.03 -0.49
CA VAL A 30 0.66 7.18 -0.44
C VAL A 30 1.76 7.68 -1.37
N LEU A 31 1.43 8.02 -2.63
CA LEU A 31 2.44 8.49 -3.58
C LEU A 31 3.05 9.83 -3.18
N ASN A 32 2.25 10.75 -2.62
CA ASN A 32 2.76 12.00 -2.08
C ASN A 32 3.66 11.75 -0.86
N GLY A 33 3.29 10.82 0.03
CA GLY A 33 4.13 10.42 1.15
C GLY A 33 5.50 9.90 0.70
N VAL A 34 5.54 8.96 -0.25
CA VAL A 34 6.80 8.43 -0.80
C VAL A 34 7.61 9.53 -1.49
N LYS A 35 6.96 10.42 -2.24
CA LYS A 35 7.63 11.55 -2.91
C LYS A 35 8.27 12.52 -1.91
N ASN A 36 7.56 12.86 -0.85
CA ASN A 36 8.06 13.76 0.20
C ASN A 36 9.24 13.12 0.94
N MET A 37 9.11 11.85 1.31
CA MET A 37 10.18 11.06 1.93
C MET A 37 11.46 11.07 1.06
N ILE A 38 11.36 10.81 -0.25
CA ILE A 38 12.52 10.88 -1.15
C ILE A 38 13.09 12.31 -1.14
N ARG A 39 12.24 13.33 -1.23
CA ARG A 39 12.67 14.73 -1.32
C ARG A 39 13.44 15.17 -0.07
N GLU A 40 12.97 14.79 1.11
CA GLU A 40 13.59 15.09 2.39
C GLU A 40 14.94 14.37 2.54
N GLN A 41 15.05 13.14 2.06
CA GLN A 41 16.24 12.33 2.27
C GLN A 41 17.34 12.54 1.21
N LEU A 42 17.00 13.07 0.04
CA LEU A 42 17.97 13.34 -1.03
C LEU A 42 19.10 14.29 -0.63
N THR A 43 18.91 15.10 0.42
CA THR A 43 19.92 16.06 0.90
C THR A 43 20.82 15.47 1.99
N THR A 44 20.43 14.37 2.64
CA THR A 44 21.10 13.87 3.86
C THR A 44 21.47 12.40 3.82
N LYS A 45 20.91 11.60 2.92
CA LYS A 45 21.13 10.14 2.87
C LYS A 45 21.85 9.69 1.61
N GLU A 46 22.53 8.56 1.74
CA GLU A 46 23.13 7.89 0.60
C GLU A 46 22.06 7.30 -0.33
N GLU A 47 22.39 7.22 -1.63
CA GLU A 47 21.46 6.68 -2.64
C GLU A 47 21.02 5.25 -2.31
N LYS A 48 21.90 4.44 -1.70
CA LYS A 48 21.61 3.06 -1.30
C LYS A 48 20.44 3.00 -0.32
N ASP A 49 20.38 3.92 0.65
CA ASP A 49 19.31 3.95 1.65
C ASP A 49 17.97 4.31 1.02
N ILE A 50 17.98 5.28 0.10
CA ILE A 50 16.78 5.70 -0.64
C ILE A 50 16.25 4.53 -1.48
N LYS A 51 17.14 3.74 -2.11
CA LYS A 51 16.74 2.53 -2.86
C LYS A 51 16.10 1.50 -1.95
N GLN A 52 16.71 1.23 -0.80
CA GLN A 52 16.21 0.25 0.16
C GLN A 52 14.81 0.63 0.64
N GLN A 53 14.58 1.91 0.98
CA GLN A 53 13.26 2.38 1.37
C GLN A 53 12.22 2.28 0.25
N LEU A 54 12.60 2.51 -1.01
CA LEU A 54 11.68 2.34 -2.14
C LEU A 54 11.30 0.87 -2.35
N ILE A 55 12.24 -0.05 -2.14
CA ILE A 55 11.98 -1.49 -2.18
C ILE A 55 11.02 -1.88 -1.05
N GLU A 56 11.31 -1.45 0.18
CA GLU A 56 10.46 -1.72 1.35
C GLU A 56 9.05 -1.15 1.20
N ALA A 57 8.93 0.10 0.72
CA ALA A 57 7.63 0.72 0.46
C ALA A 57 6.84 -0.08 -0.60
N ASN A 58 7.51 -0.48 -1.69
CA ASN A 58 6.89 -1.29 -2.73
C ASN A 58 6.41 -2.64 -2.17
N ASP A 59 7.24 -3.32 -1.38
CA ASP A 59 6.90 -4.62 -0.79
C ASP A 59 5.77 -4.51 0.23
N PHE A 60 5.74 -3.43 1.02
CA PHE A 60 4.65 -3.17 1.95
C PHE A 60 3.32 -3.00 1.20
N ILE A 61 3.29 -2.17 0.15
CA ILE A 61 2.09 -1.93 -0.65
C ILE A 61 1.58 -3.23 -1.28
N LYS A 62 2.48 -4.04 -1.84
CA LYS A 62 2.10 -5.31 -2.49
C LYS A 62 1.56 -6.32 -1.49
N ASN A 63 2.24 -6.48 -0.36
CA ASN A 63 2.05 -7.65 0.50
C ASN A 63 1.15 -7.39 1.70
N ASN A 64 1.04 -6.14 2.16
CA ASN A 64 0.40 -5.83 3.44
C ASN A 64 -0.85 -4.97 3.30
N ILE A 65 -1.06 -4.32 2.15
CA ILE A 65 -2.27 -3.51 1.90
C ILE A 65 -3.30 -4.36 1.16
N ILE A 66 -4.45 -4.56 1.80
CA ILE A 66 -5.59 -5.30 1.27
C ILE A 66 -6.73 -4.29 1.10
N GLN A 67 -7.25 -4.18 -0.12
CA GLN A 67 -8.36 -3.28 -0.40
C GLN A 67 -9.69 -4.03 -0.31
N ALA A 68 -10.60 -3.50 0.51
CA ALA A 68 -11.99 -3.90 0.55
C ALA A 68 -12.82 -2.94 -0.32
N VAL A 69 -13.67 -3.47 -1.17
CA VAL A 69 -14.60 -2.69 -2.00
C VAL A 69 -16.00 -2.93 -1.50
N TYR A 70 -16.70 -1.85 -1.13
CA TYR A 70 -18.10 -1.94 -0.71
C TYR A 70 -18.99 -2.20 -1.93
N ASN A 71 -19.84 -3.22 -1.85
CA ASN A 71 -20.82 -3.53 -2.87
C ASN A 71 -22.17 -2.93 -2.49
N ASN A 72 -22.54 -1.83 -3.15
CA ASN A 72 -23.79 -1.12 -2.91
C ASN A 72 -25.05 -1.99 -3.12
N ASN A 73 -24.98 -3.02 -3.96
CA ASN A 73 -26.13 -3.87 -4.27
C ASN A 73 -26.40 -4.94 -3.20
N THR A 74 -25.36 -5.38 -2.50
CA THR A 74 -25.46 -6.46 -1.50
C THR A 74 -25.23 -5.99 -0.07
N GLY A 75 -24.76 -4.75 0.13
CA GLY A 75 -24.43 -4.20 1.45
C GLY A 75 -23.17 -4.77 2.08
N ASN A 76 -22.41 -5.59 1.34
CA ASN A 76 -21.24 -6.30 1.85
C ASN A 76 -19.93 -5.73 1.29
N TYR A 77 -18.83 -5.91 2.03
CA TYR A 77 -17.49 -5.64 1.52
C TYR A 77 -16.94 -6.88 0.81
N LYS A 78 -16.42 -6.70 -0.41
CA LYS A 78 -15.65 -7.72 -1.12
C LYS A 78 -14.17 -7.40 -0.96
N VAL A 79 -13.39 -8.39 -0.54
CA VAL A 79 -11.93 -8.31 -0.51
C VAL A 79 -11.40 -9.19 -1.63
N GLU A 80 -10.52 -8.63 -2.47
CA GLU A 80 -9.78 -9.40 -3.47
C GLU A 80 -8.32 -9.51 -3.03
N LEU A 81 -7.94 -10.71 -2.57
CA LEU A 81 -6.55 -11.02 -2.24
C LEU A 81 -5.76 -11.23 -3.52
N LYS A 82 -4.54 -10.68 -3.55
CA LYS A 82 -3.63 -10.83 -4.68
C LYS A 82 -2.81 -12.09 -4.58
N GLU A 83 -2.31 -12.57 -5.72
CA GLU A 83 -1.48 -13.76 -5.78
C GLU A 83 -0.26 -13.67 -4.85
N GLU A 84 0.40 -12.52 -4.77
CA GLU A 84 1.56 -12.33 -3.87
C GLU A 84 1.17 -12.43 -2.39
N GLN A 85 -0.04 -11.99 -2.04
CA GLN A 85 -0.56 -12.02 -0.68
C GLN A 85 -0.93 -13.45 -0.27
N VAL A 86 -1.57 -14.19 -1.18
CA VAL A 86 -1.90 -15.61 -1.00
C VAL A 86 -0.63 -16.46 -0.84
N LYS A 87 0.40 -16.20 -1.66
CA LYS A 87 1.68 -16.91 -1.59
C LYS A 87 2.43 -16.70 -0.26
N LYS A 88 2.19 -15.59 0.44
CA LYS A 88 2.88 -15.26 1.70
C LYS A 88 2.31 -16.01 2.91
N GLY A 89 1.16 -16.67 2.77
CA GLY A 89 0.54 -17.51 3.79
C GLY A 89 -0.91 -17.13 4.08
N SER A 90 -1.45 -17.63 5.20
CA SER A 90 -2.84 -17.38 5.62
C SER A 90 -3.03 -15.93 6.07
N ILE A 91 -3.97 -15.23 5.43
CA ILE A 91 -4.38 -13.89 5.83
C ILE A 91 -5.63 -14.02 6.70
N THR A 92 -5.51 -13.67 7.98
CA THR A 92 -6.66 -13.63 8.89
C THR A 92 -7.22 -12.22 8.92
N LEU A 93 -8.37 -12.01 8.29
CA LEU A 93 -9.13 -10.76 8.40
C LEU A 93 -9.98 -10.83 9.68
N GLY A 94 -9.39 -10.43 10.81
CA GLY A 94 -10.13 -10.33 12.07
C GLY A 94 -10.86 -8.99 12.17
N THR A 95 -12.17 -9.01 12.39
CA THR A 95 -12.87 -7.85 12.98
C THR A 95 -12.54 -7.84 14.46
N LYS A 96 -11.78 -6.84 14.92
CA LYS A 96 -11.62 -6.59 16.34
C LYS A 96 -12.98 -6.06 16.84
N PHE A 97 -13.87 -6.96 17.24
CA PHE A 97 -15.03 -6.57 18.03
C PHE A 97 -14.50 -6.15 19.39
N GLU A 98 -14.25 -4.86 19.56
CA GLU A 98 -14.13 -4.32 20.91
C GLU A 98 -15.52 -4.47 21.55
N ASN A 99 -15.60 -5.31 22.58
CA ASN A 99 -16.81 -5.60 23.36
C ASN A 99 -17.30 -4.36 24.13
N ASN A 100 -17.55 -3.26 23.45
CA ASN A 100 -18.22 -2.09 24.01
C ASN A 100 -19.62 -2.03 23.43
N LYS A 101 -20.53 -2.73 24.12
CA LYS A 101 -21.98 -2.52 24.18
C LYS A 101 -22.58 -1.85 22.93
N PHE A 102 -23.13 -2.66 22.02
CA PHE A 102 -24.19 -2.18 21.14
C PHE A 102 -25.41 -1.82 22.00
N PRO A 103 -25.93 -0.57 21.95
CA PRO A 103 -27.11 -0.19 22.69
C PRO A 103 -28.32 -0.20 21.75
N PHE A 104 -28.74 -1.36 21.24
CA PHE A 104 -30.07 -1.55 20.66
C PHE A 104 -30.53 -2.98 20.89
#